data_AF-A0AAD9P1S4-F1
#
_entry.id   AF-A0AAD9P1S4-F1
#
_cell.length_a   1.000
_cell.length_b   1.000
_cell.length_c   1.000
_cell.angle_alpha   90.00
_cell.angle_beta   90.00
_cell.angle_gamma   90.00
#
_symmetry.space_group_name_H-M   'P 1'
#
loop_
_entity.id
_entity.type
_entity.pdbx_description
1 polymer ?
#
loop_
_entity_poly.entity_id
_entity_poly.type
_entity_poly.pdbx_seq_one_letter_code
_entity_poly.pdbx_strand_id
1 'polypeptide(L)'
;MIENDTPIYVNNTQIENVESYIYPGQRYSTRDKNQDEEIQRRITAGCTAFAKHRDIFKGNIGTCLKRQVYNSCVLPAMTYGAETRALATKQRTS
;
A
#
# COMPACT_ATOMS: atom_id res chain seq x y z
N MET A 1 30.44 -6.10 -9.08
CA MET A 1 29.21 -6.38 -8.30
C MET A 1 28.50 -7.51 -9.02
N ILE A 2 28.30 -8.65 -8.36
CA ILE A 2 27.78 -9.86 -9.02
C ILE A 2 26.26 -9.82 -8.85
N GLU A 3 25.52 -9.63 -9.95
CA GLU A 3 24.11 -10.04 -10.02
C GLU A 3 24.09 -11.55 -9.81
N ASN A 4 23.61 -11.99 -8.65
CA ASN A 4 23.31 -13.40 -8.45
C ASN A 4 22.04 -13.70 -9.25
N ASP A 5 22.21 -13.95 -10.55
CA ASP A 5 21.16 -14.36 -11.47
C ASP A 5 20.92 -15.88 -11.39
N THR A 6 21.06 -16.44 -10.19
CA THR A 6 20.82 -17.85 -9.94
C THR A 6 19.32 -18.11 -9.93
N PRO A 7 18.80 -18.93 -10.86
CA PRO A 7 17.37 -19.19 -10.94
C PRO A 7 16.90 -19.94 -9.70
N ILE A 8 15.91 -19.38 -9.02
CA ILE A 8 15.28 -19.98 -7.83
C ILE A 8 14.07 -20.78 -8.27
N TYR A 9 13.96 -22.02 -7.82
CA TYR A 9 12.83 -22.90 -8.12
C TYR A 9 12.06 -23.25 -6.85
N VAL A 10 10.73 -23.17 -6.92
CA VAL A 10 9.81 -23.67 -5.89
C VAL A 10 8.84 -24.63 -6.57
N ASN A 11 8.73 -25.86 -6.08
CA ASN A 11 7.89 -26.90 -6.67
C ASN A 11 8.10 -27.05 -8.19
N ASN A 12 9.36 -27.11 -8.63
CA ASN A 12 9.75 -27.19 -10.04
C ASN A 12 9.32 -26.01 -10.92
N THR A 13 8.84 -24.92 -10.33
CA THR A 13 8.51 -23.67 -11.03
C THR A 13 9.58 -22.63 -10.75
N GLN A 14 10.17 -22.05 -11.80
CA GLN A 14 11.11 -20.96 -11.66
C GLN A 14 10.37 -19.69 -11.21
N ILE A 15 10.87 -19.05 -10.14
CA ILE A 15 10.32 -17.79 -9.66
C ILE A 15 10.96 -16.64 -10.43
N GLU A 16 10.13 -15.66 -10.82
CA GLU A 16 10.57 -14.43 -11.46
C GLU A 16 11.36 -13.56 -10.47
N ASN A 17 12.54 -13.08 -10.90
CA ASN A 17 13.31 -12.10 -10.15
C ASN A 17 12.81 -10.69 -10.49
N VAL A 18 11.99 -10.12 -9.61
CA VAL A 18 11.43 -8.76 -9.77
C VAL A 18 12.08 -7.79 -8.79
N GLU A 19 12.41 -6.58 -9.27
CA GLU A 19 13.01 -5.53 -8.42
C GLU A 19 12.01 -4.99 -7.40
N SER A 20 10.73 -4.94 -7.75
CA SER A 20 9.64 -4.56 -6.85
C SER A 20 8.39 -5.40 -7.08
N TYR A 21 7.68 -5.72 -6.00
CA TYR A 21 6.45 -6.50 -6.04
C TYR A 21 5.41 -5.88 -5.11
N ILE A 22 4.12 -6.02 -5.45
CA ILE A 22 3.01 -5.54 -4.62
C ILE A 22 2.37 -6.74 -3.92
N TYR A 23 2.46 -6.78 -2.59
CA TYR A 23 1.90 -7.86 -1.78
C TYR A 23 1.24 -7.33 -0.51
N PRO A 24 0.20 -8.01 -0.04
CA PRO A 24 -1.18 -7.67 -0.41
C PRO A 24 -1.43 -6.16 -0.20
N GLY A 25 -1.27 -5.40 -1.28
CA GLY A 25 -1.52 -3.95 -1.28
C GLY A 25 -0.36 -3.07 -0.84
N GLN A 26 0.79 -3.62 -0.44
CA GLN A 26 2.00 -2.87 -0.13
C GLN A 26 3.09 -3.13 -1.19
N ARG A 27 3.74 -2.06 -1.67
CA ARG A 27 4.94 -2.18 -2.52
C ARG A 27 6.14 -2.58 -1.67
N TYR A 28 6.78 -3.68 -2.04
CA TYR A 28 8.07 -4.12 -1.53
C TYR A 28 9.09 -3.96 -2.65
N SER A 29 10.23 -3.33 -2.36
CA SER A 29 11.35 -3.25 -3.28
C SER A 29 12.55 -3.95 -2.66
N THR A 30 13.22 -4.77 -3.47
CA THR A 30 14.38 -5.56 -3.05
C THR A 30 15.64 -4.67 -3.01
N ARG A 31 15.67 -3.63 -3.84
CA ARG A 31 16.82 -2.75 -4.04
C ARG A 31 16.68 -1.43 -3.29
N ASP A 32 15.46 -0.87 -3.28
CA ASP A 32 15.19 0.44 -2.73
C ASP A 32 14.42 0.33 -1.42
N LYS A 33 15.00 0.86 -0.34
CA LYS A 33 14.32 0.96 0.96
C LYS A 33 13.49 2.23 1.06
N ASN A 34 13.54 3.09 0.03
CA ASN A 34 12.78 4.31 0.00
C ASN A 34 11.28 4.00 -0.10
N GLN A 35 10.52 4.55 0.84
CA GLN A 35 9.07 4.39 0.90
C GLN A 35 8.32 5.55 0.24
N ASP A 36 9.04 6.56 -0.25
CA ASP A 36 8.44 7.74 -0.86
C ASP A 36 7.45 7.38 -1.96
N GLU A 37 7.79 6.43 -2.84
CA GLU A 37 6.90 5.98 -3.92
C GLU A 37 5.60 5.38 -3.38
N GLU A 38 5.67 4.55 -2.34
CA GLU A 38 4.50 3.93 -1.71
C GLU A 38 3.66 4.97 -0.96
N ILE A 39 4.32 5.94 -0.31
CA ILE A 39 3.65 7.07 0.34
C ILE A 39 2.90 7.91 -0.69
N GLN A 40 3.55 8.27 -1.81
CA GLN A 40 2.91 9.00 -2.89
C GLN A 40 1.74 8.23 -3.48
N ARG A 41 1.90 6.93 -3.73
CA ARG A 41 0.81 6.06 -4.22
C ARG A 41 -0.40 6.09 -3.30
N ARG A 42 -0.20 6.06 -1.98
CA ARG A 42 -1.28 6.12 -0.97
C ARG A 42 -1.93 7.49 -0.87
N ILE A 43 -1.15 8.57 -0.97
CA ILE A 43 -1.69 9.94 -1.06
C ILE A 43 -2.59 10.04 -2.28
N THR A 44 -2.12 9.60 -3.45
CA THR A 44 -2.91 9.59 -4.68
C THR A 44 -4.20 8.77 -4.51
N ALA A 45 -4.12 7.55 -3.96
CA ALA A 45 -5.29 6.71 -3.72
C ALA A 45 -6.33 7.39 -2.81
N GLY A 46 -5.88 8.01 -1.70
CA GLY A 46 -6.74 8.78 -0.81
C GLY A 46 -7.39 9.98 -1.50
N CYS A 47 -6.61 10.75 -2.26
CA CYS A 47 -7.12 11.87 -3.05
C CYS A 47 -8.14 11.43 -4.10
N THR A 48 -7.90 10.33 -4.82
CA THR A 48 -8.83 9.78 -5.81
C THR A 48 -10.12 9.30 -5.16
N ALA A 49 -10.05 8.60 -4.03
CA ALA A 49 -11.23 8.16 -3.29
C ALA A 49 -12.04 9.36 -2.78
N PHE A 50 -11.37 10.41 -2.28
CA PHE A 50 -12.04 11.65 -1.88
C PHE A 50 -12.72 12.35 -3.06
N ALA A 51 -12.02 12.47 -4.20
CA ALA A 51 -12.54 13.09 -5.42
C ALA A 51 -13.76 12.35 -5.97
N LYS A 52 -13.79 11.01 -5.89
CA LYS A 52 -14.95 10.19 -6.27
C LYS A 52 -16.21 10.51 -5.46
N HIS A 53 -16.06 10.92 -4.20
CA HIS A 53 -17.17 11.29 -3.31
C HIS A 53 -17.26 12.80 -3.06
N ARG A 54 -16.70 13.61 -3.98
CA ARG A 54 -16.64 15.08 -3.85
C ARG A 54 -18.00 15.71 -3.60
N ASP A 55 -19.06 15.20 -4.22
CA ASP A 55 -20.42 15.74 -4.07
C ASP A 55 -20.96 15.54 -2.65
N ILE A 56 -20.60 14.43 -1.99
CA ILE A 56 -20.96 14.16 -0.60
C ILE A 56 -20.19 15.13 0.32
N PHE A 57 -18.90 15.30 0.09
CA PHE A 57 -18.06 16.14 0.94
C PHE A 57 -18.32 17.64 0.77
N LYS A 58 -18.61 18.09 -0.46
CA LYS A 58 -18.95 19.47 -0.79
C LYS A 58 -20.43 19.81 -0.61
N GLY A 59 -21.30 18.81 -0.61
CA GLY A 59 -22.74 18.98 -0.43
C GLY A 59 -23.12 19.44 0.98
N ASN A 60 -24.35 19.91 1.11
CA ASN A 60 -24.97 20.28 2.38
C ASN A 60 -25.45 19.03 3.16
N ILE A 61 -24.49 18.21 3.57
CA ILE A 61 -24.69 16.96 4.31
C ILE A 61 -24.14 17.14 5.73
N GLY A 62 -24.80 16.54 6.72
CA GLY A 62 -24.34 16.54 8.10
C GLY A 62 -22.96 15.90 8.27
N THR A 63 -22.14 16.48 9.15
CA THR A 63 -20.74 16.05 9.41
C THR A 63 -20.63 14.57 9.81
N CYS A 64 -21.65 14.03 10.49
CA CYS A 64 -21.68 12.62 10.87
C CYS A 64 -21.62 11.68 9.64
N LEU A 65 -22.44 11.95 8.62
CA LEU A 65 -22.50 11.12 7.42
C LEU A 65 -21.25 11.30 6.56
N LYS A 66 -20.71 12.52 6.46
CA LYS A 66 -19.42 12.78 5.81
C LYS A 66 -18.30 11.97 6.46
N ARG A 67 -18.27 11.91 7.79
CA ARG A 67 -17.30 11.09 8.55
C ARG A 67 -17.44 9.61 8.25
N GLN A 68 -18.67 9.11 8.17
CA GLN A 68 -18.92 7.70 7.85
C GLN A 68 -18.40 7.33 6.45
N VAL A 69 -18.65 8.16 5.45
CA VAL A 69 -18.14 7.98 4.08
C VAL A 69 -16.61 8.08 4.05
N TYR A 70 -16.03 9.04 4.78
CA TYR A 70 -14.58 9.14 4.88
C TYR A 70 -13.95 7.86 5.48
N ASN A 71 -14.45 7.39 6.62
CA ASN A 71 -13.91 6.22 7.31
C ASN A 71 -14.10 4.91 6.54
N SER A 72 -15.14 4.81 5.72
CA SER A 72 -15.44 3.58 4.95
C SER A 72 -14.81 3.56 3.55
N CYS A 73 -14.56 4.72 2.94
CA CYS A 73 -14.10 4.79 1.54
C CYS A 73 -12.72 5.43 1.36
N VAL A 74 -12.44 6.54 2.07
CA VAL A 74 -11.21 7.32 1.87
C VAL A 74 -10.09 6.77 2.75
N LEU A 75 -10.38 6.54 4.02
CA LEU A 75 -9.41 6.04 4.99
C LEU A 75 -8.84 4.67 4.56
N PRO A 76 -9.67 3.66 4.18
CA PRO A 76 -9.11 2.37 3.75
C PRO A 76 -8.29 2.49 2.47
N ALA A 77 -8.66 3.37 1.53
CA ALA A 77 -7.88 3.54 0.29
C ALA A 77 -6.45 4.04 0.53
N MET A 78 -6.23 4.83 1.59
CA MET A 78 -4.90 5.33 1.94
C MET A 78 -4.16 4.47 2.98
N THR A 79 -4.87 3.74 3.85
CA THR A 79 -4.27 2.96 4.96
C THR A 79 -4.23 1.47 4.73
N TYR A 80 -5.03 0.91 3.81
CA TYR A 80 -5.04 -0.53 3.58
C TYR A 80 -3.65 -1.00 3.11
N GLY A 81 -3.14 -2.05 3.75
CA GLY A 81 -1.75 -2.51 3.58
C GLY A 81 -0.72 -1.79 4.45
N ALA A 82 -1.07 -0.79 5.27
CA ALA A 82 -0.18 -0.25 6.31
C ALA A 82 -0.07 -1.15 7.54
N GLU A 83 -1.12 -1.95 7.80
CA GLU A 83 -1.28 -2.77 9.01
C GLU A 83 -0.11 -3.76 9.19
N THR A 84 0.41 -4.29 8.09
CA THR A 84 1.50 -5.27 8.08
C THR A 84 2.85 -4.66 8.50
N ARG A 85 3.02 -3.33 8.48
CA ARG A 85 4.29 -2.68 8.84
C ARG A 85 4.63 -2.79 10.33
N ALA A 86 3.64 -2.79 11.22
CA ALA A 86 3.88 -2.81 12.67
C ALA A 86 4.48 -4.15 13.15
N LEU A 87 4.20 -5.25 12.44
CA LEU A 87 4.61 -6.60 12.83
C LEU A 87 6.09 -6.89 12.51
N ALA A 88 6.61 -6.32 11.40
CA ALA A 88 7.99 -6.55 10.98
C ALA A 88 9.04 -5.97 11.93
N THR A 89 8.72 -4.88 12.64
CA THR A 89 9.63 -4.29 13.65
C THR A 89 9.77 -5.18 14.87
N LYS A 90 8.72 -5.94 15.23
CA LYS A 90 8.69 -6.78 16.42
C LYS A 90 9.45 -8.10 16.26
N GLN A 91 9.52 -8.64 15.03
CA GLN A 91 10.24 -9.87 14.73
C GLN A 91 11.77 -9.71 14.63
N ARG A 92 12.27 -8.46 14.59
CA ARG A 92 13.71 -8.18 14.42
C ARG A 92 14.51 -8.18 15.73
N THR A 93 13.84 -8.27 16.88
CA THR A 93 14.43 -8.21 18.22
C THR A 93 14.23 -9.51 19.01
N SER A 94 14.30 -10.67 18.36
CA SER A 94 14.30 -11.99 19.01
C SER A 94 15.52 -12.80 18.61
#